data_AF-K1KGI5-F1
#
_entry.id   AF-K1KGI5-F1
#
_cell.length_a   1.000
_cell.length_b   1.000
_cell.length_c   1.000
_cell.angle_alpha   90.00
_cell.angle_beta   90.00
_cell.angle_gamma   90.00
#
_symmetry.space_group_name_H-M   'P 1'
#
loop_
_entity.id
_entity.type
_entity.pdbx_description
1 polymer ?
#
loop_
_entity_poly.entity_id
_entity_poly.type
_entity_poly.pdbx_seq_one_letter_code
_entity_poly.pdbx_strand_id
1 'polypeptide(L)'
;MILEWARLSARFESLCSAEHALTQADIVVRLLPPESARDTDFTASAYKAAISRGSLRSIWSGTPLKAQTLAVNHMLPWARFHCNDLWNLMPTDRVENGRKSDAIPSADILHDSRDKIFSNWALLSSLAPTRFASEAEIALTRTPLPKLHWETPLFDALLETADMAARQLQSARWP
;
A
#
# COMPACT_ATOMS: atom_id res chain seq x y z
N MET A 1 15.97 -4.83 -4.58
CA MET A 1 16.14 -6.20 -4.04
C MET A 1 15.70 -7.28 -5.04
N ILE A 2 14.45 -7.33 -5.52
CA ILE A 2 13.99 -8.37 -6.49
C ILE A 2 14.79 -8.39 -7.80
N LEU A 3 15.13 -7.23 -8.38
CA LEU A 3 15.89 -7.16 -9.64
C LEU A 3 17.30 -7.73 -9.52
N GLU A 4 17.99 -7.50 -8.40
CA GLU A 4 19.34 -8.04 -8.16
C GLU A 4 19.30 -9.55 -7.92
N TRP A 5 18.32 -10.03 -7.14
CA TRP A 5 18.09 -11.46 -6.98
C TRP A 5 17.73 -12.14 -8.29
N ALA A 6 16.83 -11.57 -9.09
CA ALA A 6 16.47 -12.11 -10.40
C ALA A 6 17.67 -12.14 -11.36
N ARG A 7 18.51 -11.10 -11.34
CA ARG A 7 19.75 -11.06 -12.13
C ARG A 7 20.72 -12.15 -11.69
N LEU A 8 20.89 -12.33 -10.38
CA LEU A 8 21.78 -13.36 -9.83
C LEU A 8 21.26 -14.77 -10.15
N SER A 9 19.96 -15.02 -9.99
CA SER A 9 19.33 -16.29 -10.31
C SER A 9 19.44 -16.63 -11.81
N ALA A 10 19.22 -15.65 -12.71
CA ALA A 10 19.40 -15.86 -14.15
C ALA A 10 20.85 -16.21 -14.51
N ARG A 11 21.82 -15.62 -13.79
CA ARG A 11 23.23 -15.94 -13.96
C ARG A 11 23.55 -17.38 -13.53
N PHE A 12 22.95 -17.88 -12.45
CA PHE A 12 23.13 -19.27 -12.05
C PHE A 12 22.53 -20.25 -13.06
N GLU A 13 21.32 -19.98 -13.56
CA GLU A 13 20.68 -20.77 -14.62
C GLU A 13 21.56 -20.89 -15.86
N SER A 14 22.17 -19.78 -16.29
CA SER A 14 23.09 -19.76 -17.44
C SER A 14 24.36 -20.59 -17.24
N LEU A 15 24.81 -20.80 -15.99
CA LEU A 15 26.01 -21.59 -15.68
C LEU A 15 25.73 -23.09 -15.62
N CYS A 16 24.48 -23.49 -15.39
CA CYS A 16 24.09 -24.90 -15.21
C CYS A 16 23.82 -25.66 -16.52
N SER A 17 24.05 -25.07 -17.70
CA SER A 17 23.73 -25.67 -19.01
C SER A 17 22.30 -26.24 -19.09
N ALA A 18 21.35 -25.58 -18.42
CA ALA A 18 19.95 -25.97 -18.47
C ALA A 18 19.40 -25.74 -19.89
N GLU A 19 18.72 -26.74 -20.44
CA GLU A 19 18.11 -26.71 -21.78
C GLU A 19 17.11 -25.54 -21.95
N HIS A 20 16.59 -25.02 -20.84
CA HIS A 20 15.65 -23.90 -20.76
C HIS A 20 16.06 -22.89 -19.66
N ALA A 21 17.26 -22.33 -19.76
CA ALA A 21 17.73 -21.31 -18.81
C ALA A 21 16.78 -20.10 -18.76
N LEU A 22 16.28 -19.78 -17.57
CA LEU A 22 15.37 -18.66 -17.37
C LEU A 22 16.10 -17.33 -17.50
N THR A 23 15.50 -16.39 -18.22
CA THR A 23 16.02 -15.02 -18.28
C THR A 23 15.71 -14.28 -16.98
N GLN A 24 16.41 -13.16 -16.75
CA GLN A 24 16.07 -12.28 -15.63
C GLN A 24 14.59 -11.84 -15.68
N ALA A 25 14.04 -11.61 -16.87
CA ALA A 25 12.64 -11.23 -17.03
C ALA A 25 11.70 -12.36 -16.58
N ASP A 26 11.98 -13.60 -16.98
CA ASP A 26 11.19 -14.77 -16.57
C ASP A 26 11.19 -14.96 -15.05
N ILE A 27 12.36 -14.74 -14.43
CA ILE A 27 12.51 -14.87 -12.98
C ILE A 27 11.79 -13.73 -12.26
N VAL A 28 11.87 -12.50 -12.74
CA VAL A 28 11.10 -11.38 -12.17
C VAL A 28 9.61 -11.71 -12.21
N VAL A 29 9.06 -12.13 -13.35
CA VAL A 29 7.63 -12.46 -13.49
C VAL A 29 7.21 -13.55 -12.50
N ARG A 30 8.07 -14.55 -12.26
CA ARG A 30 7.80 -15.63 -11.30
C ARG A 30 7.91 -15.21 -9.83
N LEU A 31 8.70 -14.17 -9.53
CA LEU A 31 8.85 -13.64 -8.17
C LEU A 31 7.75 -12.63 -7.81
N LEU A 32 7.07 -12.05 -8.80
CA LEU A 32 5.94 -11.16 -8.55
C LEU A 32 4.71 -11.97 -8.14
N PRO A 33 4.01 -11.57 -7.07
CA PRO A 33 2.78 -12.25 -6.68
C PRO A 33 1.69 -12.03 -7.75
N PRO A 34 0.82 -13.03 -7.98
CA PRO A 34 -0.27 -12.90 -8.94
C PRO A 34 -1.31 -11.88 -8.46
N GLU A 35 -2.15 -11.35 -9.36
CA GLU A 35 -3.21 -10.39 -8.98
C GLU A 35 -4.19 -10.99 -7.96
N SER A 36 -4.39 -12.30 -7.95
CA SER A 36 -5.20 -13.00 -6.94
C SER A 36 -4.65 -12.91 -5.52
N ALA A 37 -3.38 -12.52 -5.36
CA ALA A 37 -2.78 -12.25 -4.05
C ALA A 37 -3.14 -10.87 -3.49
N ARG A 38 -3.85 -10.02 -4.27
CA ARG A 38 -4.37 -8.73 -3.81
C ARG A 38 -5.58 -8.96 -2.90
N ASP A 39 -5.30 -9.16 -1.62
CA ASP A 39 -6.32 -9.38 -0.59
C ASP A 39 -6.62 -8.08 0.16
N THR A 40 -7.87 -7.64 0.11
CA THR A 40 -8.38 -6.48 0.85
C THR A 40 -9.61 -6.81 1.69
N ASP A 41 -9.94 -8.10 1.87
CA ASP A 41 -11.23 -8.53 2.39
C ASP A 41 -11.43 -8.14 3.86
N PHE A 42 -10.38 -8.28 4.67
CA PHE A 42 -10.38 -7.83 6.05
C PHE A 42 -10.72 -6.33 6.15
N THR A 43 -10.02 -5.51 5.38
CA THR A 43 -10.17 -4.05 5.40
C THR A 43 -11.51 -3.63 4.81
N ALA A 44 -11.96 -4.24 3.71
CA ALA A 44 -13.26 -4.00 3.11
C ALA A 44 -14.40 -4.31 4.08
N SER A 45 -14.27 -5.38 4.87
CA SER A 45 -15.24 -5.75 5.90
C SER A 45 -15.26 -4.74 7.05
N ALA A 46 -14.09 -4.31 7.52
CA ALA A 46 -13.97 -3.25 8.53
C ALA A 46 -14.64 -1.94 8.08
N TYR A 47 -14.43 -1.52 6.84
CA TYR A 47 -15.04 -0.32 6.27
C TYR A 47 -16.54 -0.42 6.09
N LYS A 48 -17.06 -1.55 5.61
CA LYS A 48 -18.51 -1.78 5.54
C LYS A 48 -19.15 -1.68 6.93
N ALA A 49 -18.52 -2.23 7.97
CA ALA A 49 -18.98 -2.11 9.34
C ALA A 49 -18.95 -0.66 9.85
N ALA A 50 -17.91 0.12 9.50
CA ALA A 50 -17.81 1.53 9.85
C ALA A 50 -18.88 2.40 9.16
N ILE A 51 -19.18 2.13 7.88
CA ILE A 51 -20.27 2.80 7.15
C ILE A 51 -21.62 2.58 7.83
N SER A 52 -21.91 1.35 8.28
CA SER A 52 -23.16 1.03 8.99
C SER A 52 -23.31 1.77 10.33
N ARG A 53 -22.21 2.29 10.89
CA ARG A 53 -22.19 3.13 12.11
C ARG A 53 -22.20 4.63 11.79
N GLY A 54 -22.21 5.01 10.51
CA GLY A 54 -22.38 6.38 10.03
C GLY A 54 -21.11 7.24 9.97
N SER A 55 -19.91 6.66 9.95
CA SER A 55 -18.68 7.43 10.23
C SER A 55 -17.52 7.28 9.22
N LEU A 56 -17.74 6.78 8.00
CA LEU A 56 -16.67 6.62 7.02
C LEU A 56 -16.74 7.64 5.88
N ARG A 57 -15.59 8.25 5.56
CA ARG A 57 -15.42 9.23 4.49
C ARG A 57 -14.29 8.80 3.57
N SER A 58 -14.32 9.26 2.32
CA SER A 58 -13.21 9.06 1.41
C SER A 58 -11.96 9.75 1.95
N ILE A 59 -10.84 9.05 1.89
CA ILE A 59 -9.52 9.55 2.28
C ILE A 59 -9.10 10.78 1.47
N TRP A 60 -9.56 10.92 0.22
CA TRP A 60 -9.18 12.03 -0.65
C TRP A 60 -10.14 13.22 -0.50
N SER A 61 -11.39 13.07 -0.95
CA SER A 61 -12.36 14.18 -0.95
C SER A 61 -13.02 14.46 0.39
N GLY A 62 -12.93 13.55 1.37
CA GLY A 62 -13.70 13.63 2.61
C GLY A 62 -15.21 13.43 2.42
N THR A 63 -15.67 13.05 1.22
CA THR A 63 -17.09 12.79 0.97
C THR A 63 -17.57 11.56 1.75
N PRO A 64 -18.80 11.57 2.29
CA PRO A 64 -19.36 10.40 2.96
C PRO A 64 -19.44 9.19 2.03
N LEU A 65 -18.96 8.04 2.49
CA LEU A 65 -19.00 6.80 1.71
C LEU A 65 -20.29 6.02 1.96
N LYS A 66 -20.77 5.36 0.90
CA LYS A 66 -21.85 4.38 0.96
C LYS A 66 -21.28 3.00 0.64
N ALA A 67 -21.92 1.94 1.13
CA ALA A 67 -21.48 0.58 0.85
C ALA A 67 -21.35 0.28 -0.66
N GLN A 68 -22.16 0.93 -1.50
CA GLN A 68 -22.15 0.76 -2.95
C GLN A 68 -20.98 1.48 -3.64
N THR A 69 -20.50 2.58 -3.05
CA THR A 69 -19.45 3.44 -3.63
C THR A 69 -18.07 3.18 -3.04
N LEU A 70 -18.00 2.46 -1.92
CA LEU A 70 -16.75 2.08 -1.25
C LEU A 70 -15.80 1.32 -2.19
N ALA A 71 -14.54 1.74 -2.17
CA ALA A 71 -13.38 0.99 -2.63
C ALA A 71 -12.27 1.02 -1.56
N VAL A 72 -11.42 -0.01 -1.56
CA VAL A 72 -10.19 -0.03 -0.77
C VAL A 72 -9.04 0.47 -1.64
N ASN A 73 -8.59 1.69 -1.36
CA ASN A 73 -7.45 2.30 -2.02
C ASN A 73 -6.14 1.78 -1.44
N HIS A 74 -5.14 1.59 -2.29
CA HIS A 74 -3.76 1.46 -1.84
C HIS A 74 -3.07 2.82 -2.01
N MET A 75 -2.54 3.39 -0.93
CA MET A 75 -1.80 4.66 -1.02
C MET A 75 -0.60 4.49 -1.95
N LEU A 76 0.23 3.48 -1.69
CA LEU A 76 1.23 2.98 -2.60
C LEU A 76 0.64 1.84 -3.45
N PRO A 77 0.52 2.01 -4.78
CA PRO A 77 -0.28 1.15 -5.65
C PRO A 77 0.16 -0.32 -5.65
N TRP A 78 -0.79 -1.24 -5.51
CA TRP A 78 -0.54 -2.70 -5.54
C TRP A 78 0.31 -3.13 -6.74
N ALA A 79 0.02 -2.60 -7.93
CA ALA A 79 0.73 -2.94 -9.17
C ALA A 79 2.24 -2.65 -9.15
N ARG A 80 2.73 -1.88 -8.17
CA ARG A 80 4.15 -1.53 -8.01
C ARG A 80 4.77 -2.09 -6.74
N PHE A 81 3.99 -2.20 -5.66
CA PHE A 81 4.52 -2.51 -4.33
C PHE A 81 4.10 -3.88 -3.81
N HIS A 82 3.02 -4.46 -4.34
CA HIS A 82 2.45 -5.72 -3.85
C HIS A 82 2.26 -5.75 -2.33
N CYS A 83 1.80 -4.64 -1.76
CA CYS A 83 1.68 -4.41 -0.33
C CYS A 83 0.19 -4.30 0.06
N ASN A 84 -0.34 -5.34 0.72
CA ASN A 84 -1.69 -5.39 1.29
C ASN A 84 -1.70 -4.97 2.78
N ASP A 85 -0.61 -4.39 3.26
CA ASP A 85 -0.47 -4.01 4.66
C ASP A 85 -1.54 -3.00 5.05
N LEU A 86 -2.06 -3.13 6.28
CA LEU A 86 -3.17 -2.31 6.78
C LEU A 86 -2.85 -0.82 6.77
N TRP A 87 -1.58 -0.43 6.97
CA TRP A 87 -1.17 0.96 6.87
C TRP A 87 -1.37 1.52 5.45
N ASN A 88 -1.29 0.69 4.41
CA ASN A 88 -1.38 1.08 3.01
C ASN A 88 -2.82 1.11 2.47
N LEU A 89 -3.77 0.54 3.21
CA LEU A 89 -5.16 0.40 2.78
C LEU A 89 -6.04 1.53 3.35
N MET A 90 -6.76 2.23 2.47
CA MET A 90 -7.55 3.42 2.78
C MET A 90 -8.97 3.34 2.22
N PRO A 91 -9.98 3.93 2.88
CA PRO A 91 -11.33 3.99 2.35
C PRO A 91 -11.43 5.11 1.30
N THR A 92 -12.00 4.83 0.14
CA THR A 92 -12.20 5.86 -0.89
C THR A 92 -13.46 5.60 -1.70
N ASP A 93 -13.86 6.59 -2.50
CA ASP A 93 -14.88 6.41 -3.52
C ASP A 93 -14.30 5.65 -4.73
N ARG A 94 -15.09 4.74 -5.31
CA ARG A 94 -14.66 3.93 -6.47
C ARG A 94 -14.19 4.78 -7.65
N VAL A 95 -14.81 5.94 -7.89
CA VAL A 95 -14.42 6.84 -8.98
C VAL A 95 -13.07 7.48 -8.70
N GLU A 96 -12.83 7.92 -7.47
CA GLU A 96 -11.55 8.49 -7.04
C GLU A 96 -10.43 7.44 -7.10
N ASN A 97 -10.71 6.22 -6.62
CA ASN A 97 -9.78 5.09 -6.74
C ASN A 97 -9.36 4.84 -8.19
N GLY A 98 -10.33 4.84 -9.10
CA GLY A 98 -10.09 4.64 -10.53
C GLY A 98 -9.27 5.77 -11.16
N ARG A 99 -9.53 7.03 -10.77
CA ARG A 99 -8.76 8.20 -11.24
C ARG A 99 -7.32 8.20 -10.72
N LYS A 100 -7.11 7.82 -9.46
CA LYS A 100 -5.77 7.64 -8.89
C LYS A 100 -5.01 6.53 -9.63
N SER A 101 -5.68 5.43 -9.94
CA SER A 101 -5.07 4.28 -10.65
C SER A 101 -3.74 3.89 -9.96
N ASP A 102 -2.65 3.76 -10.73
CA ASP A 102 -1.31 3.43 -10.26
C ASP A 102 -0.44 4.65 -9.94
N ALA A 103 -1.03 5.86 -9.86
CA ALA A 103 -0.31 7.05 -9.43
C ALA A 103 0.02 6.99 -7.93
N ILE A 104 1.18 7.54 -7.57
CA ILE A 104 1.63 7.65 -6.18
C ILE A 104 1.17 9.01 -5.65
N PRO A 105 0.57 9.10 -4.45
CA PRO A 105 0.11 10.38 -3.90
C PRO A 105 1.26 11.38 -3.77
N SER A 106 0.95 12.64 -4.06
CA SER A 106 1.83 13.78 -3.79
C SER A 106 1.92 14.06 -2.29
N ALA A 107 2.92 14.84 -1.89
CA ALA A 107 3.01 15.29 -0.49
C ALA A 107 1.79 16.14 -0.11
N ASP A 108 1.34 17.02 -1.00
CA ASP A 108 0.22 17.93 -0.77
C ASP A 108 -1.06 17.15 -0.41
N ILE A 109 -1.47 16.17 -1.23
CA ILE A 109 -2.67 15.38 -0.95
C ILE A 109 -2.54 14.52 0.31
N LEU A 110 -1.34 14.03 0.63
CA LEU A 110 -1.09 13.30 1.87
C LEU A 110 -1.27 14.21 3.09
N HIS A 111 -0.75 15.44 3.03
CA HIS A 111 -0.94 16.45 4.08
C HIS A 111 -2.41 16.84 4.22
N ASP A 112 -3.10 17.12 3.13
CA ASP A 112 -4.54 17.44 3.13
C ASP A 112 -5.40 16.27 3.64
N SER A 113 -4.87 15.05 3.56
CA SER A 113 -5.53 13.82 4.01
C SER A 113 -5.07 13.34 5.38
N ARG A 114 -4.15 14.02 6.05
CA ARG A 114 -3.47 13.54 7.26
C ARG A 114 -4.44 13.08 8.36
N ASP A 115 -5.41 13.91 8.73
CA ASP A 115 -6.34 13.57 9.81
C ASP A 115 -7.23 12.37 9.45
N LYS A 116 -7.57 12.23 8.16
CA LYS A 116 -8.34 11.10 7.63
C LYS A 116 -7.49 9.82 7.62
N ILE A 117 -6.20 9.93 7.28
CA ILE A 117 -5.22 8.84 7.35
C ILE A 117 -5.07 8.35 8.80
N PHE A 118 -4.92 9.28 9.74
CA PHE A 118 -4.75 8.96 11.16
C PHE A 118 -5.99 8.27 11.72
N SER A 119 -7.18 8.80 11.38
CA SER A 119 -8.45 8.20 11.78
C SER A 119 -8.61 6.77 11.23
N ASN A 120 -8.22 6.53 9.98
CA ASN A 120 -8.25 5.20 9.38
C ASN A 120 -7.25 4.25 10.05
N TRP A 121 -6.01 4.70 10.27
CA TRP A 121 -5.00 3.90 10.95
C TRP A 121 -5.42 3.55 12.37
N ALA A 122 -6.01 4.48 13.12
CA ALA A 122 -6.56 4.19 14.44
C ALA A 122 -7.67 3.13 14.39
N LEU A 123 -8.56 3.20 13.38
CA LEU A 123 -9.60 2.17 13.18
C LEU A 123 -8.99 0.79 12.92
N LEU A 124 -8.08 0.66 11.96
CA LEU A 124 -7.49 -0.63 11.60
C LEU A 124 -6.59 -1.19 12.71
N SER A 125 -5.84 -0.32 13.39
CA SER A 125 -5.05 -0.67 14.57
C SER A 125 -5.94 -1.16 15.72
N SER A 126 -7.11 -0.54 15.95
CA SER A 126 -8.04 -1.03 16.98
C SER A 126 -8.62 -2.42 16.69
N LEU A 127 -8.73 -2.79 15.41
CA LEU A 127 -9.28 -4.08 14.97
C LEU A 127 -8.22 -5.18 14.89
N ALA A 128 -6.98 -4.83 14.56
CA ALA A 128 -5.88 -5.77 14.42
C ALA A 128 -4.54 -5.14 14.87
N PRO A 129 -4.36 -4.85 16.18
CA PRO A 129 -3.26 -4.02 16.67
C PRO A 129 -1.89 -4.61 16.39
N THR A 130 -1.69 -5.90 16.68
CA THR A 130 -0.40 -6.59 16.45
C THR A 130 -0.05 -6.65 14.96
N ARG A 131 -1.04 -6.90 14.11
CA ARG A 131 -0.84 -6.98 12.66
C ARG A 131 -0.48 -5.61 12.09
N PHE A 132 -1.27 -4.58 12.42
CA PHE A 132 -1.05 -3.22 11.97
C PHE A 132 0.35 -2.72 12.37
N ALA A 133 0.72 -2.87 13.65
CA ALA A 133 2.01 -2.44 14.14
C ALA A 133 3.16 -3.17 13.45
N SER A 134 3.12 -4.51 13.37
CA SER A 134 4.16 -5.30 12.72
C SER A 134 4.36 -4.93 11.25
N GLU A 135 3.26 -4.80 10.49
CA GLU A 135 3.32 -4.41 9.07
C GLU A 135 3.89 -3.00 8.89
N ALA A 136 3.43 -2.03 9.68
CA ALA A 136 3.91 -0.65 9.64
C ALA A 136 5.40 -0.54 10.02
N GLU A 137 5.83 -1.26 11.06
CA GLU A 137 7.20 -1.27 11.55
C GLU A 137 8.16 -1.89 10.54
N ILE A 138 7.77 -2.97 9.88
CA ILE A 138 8.61 -3.65 8.87
C ILE A 138 8.72 -2.79 7.60
N ALA A 139 7.59 -2.26 7.12
CA ALA A 139 7.53 -1.60 5.82
C ALA A 139 8.08 -0.18 5.83
N LEU A 140 7.76 0.61 6.86
CA LEU A 140 7.99 2.06 6.85
C LEU A 140 9.10 2.48 7.82
N THR A 141 8.98 2.19 9.11
CA THR A 141 9.91 2.75 10.12
C THR A 141 11.17 1.92 10.34
N ARG A 142 11.12 0.61 10.08
CA ARG A 142 12.17 -0.39 10.37
C ARG A 142 12.61 -0.44 11.83
N THR A 143 11.82 0.17 12.70
CA THR A 143 12.01 0.25 14.14
C THR A 143 10.63 0.21 14.82
N PRO A 144 10.53 -0.29 16.05
CA PRO A 144 9.25 -0.29 16.78
C PRO A 144 8.59 1.08 16.83
N LEU A 145 7.27 1.13 16.65
CA LEU A 145 6.50 2.37 16.77
C LEU A 145 6.47 2.84 18.23
N PRO A 146 6.48 4.16 18.49
CA PRO A 146 6.29 4.69 19.83
C PRO A 146 4.95 4.25 20.45
N LYS A 147 4.87 4.14 21.77
CA LYS A 147 3.60 3.80 22.45
C LYS A 147 2.53 4.89 22.35
N LEU A 148 2.94 6.15 22.18
CA LEU A 148 2.10 7.33 22.08
C LEU A 148 2.46 8.10 20.82
N HIS A 149 1.47 8.67 20.14
CA HIS A 149 1.66 9.51 18.96
C HIS A 149 2.42 8.81 17.81
N TRP A 150 2.25 7.49 17.66
CA TRP A 150 2.90 6.68 16.63
C TRP A 150 2.49 7.06 15.21
N GLU A 151 1.34 7.73 15.05
CA GLU A 151 0.79 8.13 13.76
C GLU A 151 1.73 9.14 13.05
N THR A 152 2.40 10.00 13.81
CA THR A 152 3.28 11.04 13.26
C THR A 152 4.54 10.46 12.60
N PRO A 153 5.39 9.68 13.30
CA PRO A 153 6.56 9.07 12.65
C PRO A 153 6.18 8.09 11.53
N LEU A 154 5.02 7.43 11.63
CA LEU A 154 4.52 6.58 10.55
C LEU A 154 4.15 7.39 9.30
N PHE A 155 3.54 8.56 9.49
CA PHE A 155 3.19 9.47 8.40
C PHE A 155 4.41 10.11 7.75
N ASP A 156 5.42 10.49 8.54
CA ASP A 156 6.67 11.00 8.01
C ASP A 156 7.38 9.93 7.15
N ALA A 157 7.40 8.68 7.61
CA ALA A 157 7.93 7.55 6.84
C ALA A 157 7.12 7.26 5.57
N LEU A 158 5.79 7.42 5.61
CA LEU A 158 4.93 7.33 4.41
C LEU A 158 5.28 8.41 3.39
N LEU A 159 5.46 9.66 3.81
CA LEU A 159 5.82 10.78 2.94
C LEU A 159 7.16 10.51 2.25
N GLU A 160 8.18 10.11 3.01
CA GLU A 160 9.50 9.76 2.49
C GLU A 160 9.41 8.59 1.49
N THR A 161 8.72 7.52 1.86
CA THR A 161 8.55 6.34 1.00
C THR A 161 7.83 6.67 -0.29
N ALA A 162 6.75 7.45 -0.24
CA ALA A 162 6.02 7.88 -1.42
C ALA A 162 6.87 8.76 -2.33
N ASP A 163 7.66 9.69 -1.78
CA ASP A 163 8.54 10.54 -2.57
C ASP A 163 9.69 9.76 -3.23
N MET A 164 10.39 8.95 -2.46
CA MET A 164 11.47 8.10 -2.97
C MET A 164 10.97 7.17 -4.07
N ALA A 165 9.83 6.51 -3.86
CA ALA A 165 9.33 5.53 -4.81
C ALA A 165 8.83 6.18 -6.10
N ALA A 166 8.17 7.35 -6.04
CA ALA A 166 7.78 8.07 -7.24
C ALA A 166 8.98 8.51 -8.09
N ARG A 167 10.08 8.93 -7.44
CA ARG A 167 11.34 9.25 -8.15
C ARG A 167 11.97 8.01 -8.78
N GLN A 168 12.05 6.91 -8.04
CA GLN A 168 12.65 5.65 -8.51
C GLN A 168 11.86 5.01 -9.66
N LEU A 169 10.53 5.05 -9.58
CA LEU A 169 9.64 4.42 -10.57
C LEU A 169 9.23 5.36 -11.71
N GLN A 170 9.64 6.64 -11.65
CA GLN A 170 9.19 7.69 -12.57
C GLN A 170 7.65 7.72 -12.68
N SER A 171 6.97 7.54 -11.55
CA SER A 171 5.51 7.37 -11.52
C SER A 171 4.80 8.72 -11.56
N ALA A 172 3.60 8.75 -12.15
CA ALA A 172 2.70 9.88 -12.06
C ALA A 172 2.31 10.18 -10.60
N ARG A 173 2.06 11.46 -10.31
CA ARG A 173 1.61 11.90 -8.99
C ARG A 173 0.10 12.07 -8.95
N TRP A 174 -0.52 11.53 -7.91
CA TRP A 174 -1.90 11.84 -7.58
C TRP A 174 -1.94 13.15 -6.78
N PRO A 175 -2.59 14.20 -7.31
CA PRO A 175 -2.67 15.50 -6.67
C PRO A 175 -3.73 15.55 -5.56
#